data_AF-A0A2G5WRM3-F1
#
_entry.id   AF-A0A2G5WRM3-F1
#
_cell.length_a   1.000
_cell.length_b   1.000
_cell.length_c   1.000
_cell.angle_alpha   90.00
_cell.angle_beta   90.00
_cell.angle_gamma   90.00
#
_symmetry.space_group_name_H-M   'P 1'
#
loop_
_entity.id
_entity.type
_entity.pdbx_description
1 polymer ?
#
loop_
_entity_poly.entity_id
_entity_poly.type
_entity_poly.pdbx_seq_one_letter_code
_entity_poly.pdbx_strand_id
1 'polypeptide(L)'
;MALSRKDYLQKIIGLHERLIIASEEYEGISEQFISKQELDIPAMKEQWLVKVEEFKQILADMNALEVPNAFETEGNELKEAYTVFVHCVEEKTEKFSVEAMESGELDALQSKELHAAEDMEELIESMFQK
;
A
#
# COMPACT_ATOMS: atom_id res chain seq x y z
N MET A 1 -19.68 -20.07 6.46
CA MET A 1 -18.64 -21.01 6.92
C MET A 1 -17.42 -20.17 7.17
N ALA A 2 -16.86 -20.21 8.38
CA ALA A 2 -15.67 -19.41 8.67
C ALA A 2 -14.51 -19.80 7.76
N LEU A 3 -13.77 -18.82 7.26
CA LEU A 3 -12.62 -19.05 6.38
C LEU A 3 -11.59 -19.93 7.10
N SER A 4 -11.03 -20.94 6.43
CA SER A 4 -9.98 -21.76 7.06
C SER A 4 -8.69 -20.93 7.18
N ARG A 5 -7.82 -21.27 8.15
CA ARG A 5 -6.50 -20.60 8.31
C ARG A 5 -5.71 -20.62 7.01
N LYS A 6 -5.70 -21.76 6.32
CA LYS A 6 -4.98 -21.93 5.05
C LYS A 6 -5.55 -21.04 3.96
N ASP A 7 -6.87 -20.99 3.82
CA ASP A 7 -7.52 -20.16 2.80
C ASP A 7 -7.34 -18.67 3.09
N TYR A 8 -7.31 -18.28 4.37
CA TYR A 8 -7.00 -16.92 4.80
C TYR A 8 -5.59 -16.50 4.38
N LEU A 9 -4.59 -17.32 4.73
CA LEU A 9 -3.19 -17.07 4.37
C LEU A 9 -2.97 -17.00 2.86
N GLN A 10 -3.62 -17.88 2.08
CA GLN A 10 -3.53 -17.83 0.61
C GLN A 10 -4.14 -16.55 0.04
N LYS A 11 -5.25 -16.07 0.60
CA LYS A 11 -5.86 -14.80 0.18
C LYS A 11 -4.99 -13.60 0.54
N ILE A 12 -4.36 -13.62 1.71
CA ILE A 12 -3.42 -12.57 2.11
C ILE A 12 -2.22 -12.52 1.16
N ILE A 13 -1.61 -13.67 0.83
CA ILE A 13 -0.50 -13.72 -0.15
C ILE A 13 -0.94 -13.05 -1.46
N GLY A 14 -2.08 -13.46 -2.02
CA GLY A 14 -2.54 -12.91 -3.30
C GLY A 14 -2.87 -11.42 -3.24
N LEU A 15 -3.34 -10.90 -2.10
CA LEU A 15 -3.52 -9.47 -1.91
C LEU A 15 -2.19 -8.72 -1.81
N HIS A 16 -1.24 -9.29 -1.08
CA HIS A 16 0.07 -8.69 -0.89
C HIS A 16 0.89 -8.68 -2.18
N GLU A 17 0.83 -9.74 -2.99
CA GLU A 17 1.42 -9.77 -4.33
C GLU A 17 0.82 -8.67 -5.23
N ARG A 18 -0.50 -8.47 -5.18
CA ARG A 18 -1.15 -7.36 -5.90
C ARG A 18 -0.69 -6.00 -5.41
N LEU A 19 -0.48 -5.85 -4.10
CA LEU A 19 0.04 -4.61 -3.51
C LEU A 19 1.45 -4.31 -4.02
N ILE A 20 2.34 -5.31 -4.02
CA ILE A 20 3.72 -5.17 -4.51
C ILE A 20 3.72 -4.73 -5.98
N ILE A 21 2.94 -5.39 -6.84
CA ILE A 21 2.85 -5.05 -8.27
C ILE A 21 2.33 -3.61 -8.43
N ALA A 22 1.28 -3.23 -7.71
CA ALA A 22 0.75 -1.87 -7.77
C ALA A 22 1.78 -0.82 -7.31
N SER A 23 2.60 -1.14 -6.30
CA SER A 23 3.70 -0.29 -5.83
C SER A 23 4.81 -0.13 -6.86
N GLU A 24 5.25 -1.21 -7.50
CA GLU A 24 6.24 -1.17 -8.58
C GLU A 24 5.74 -0.32 -9.76
N GLU A 25 4.48 -0.50 -10.15
CA GLU A 25 3.87 0.29 -11.23
C GLU A 25 3.69 1.76 -10.83
N TYR A 26 3.36 2.04 -9.58
CA TYR A 26 3.26 3.40 -9.04
C TYR A 26 4.63 4.11 -9.06
N GLU A 27 5.69 3.45 -8.61
CA GLU A 27 7.05 4.00 -8.65
C GLU A 27 7.52 4.23 -10.09
N GLY A 28 7.29 3.24 -10.96
CA GLY A 28 7.68 3.27 -12.37
C GLY A 28 7.05 4.41 -13.17
N ILE A 29 5.93 5.00 -12.73
CA ILE A 29 5.38 6.22 -13.34
C ILE A 29 6.44 7.33 -13.31
N SER A 30 7.04 7.60 -12.14
CA SER A 30 8.04 8.68 -12.01
C SER A 30 9.26 8.45 -12.89
N GLU A 31 9.74 7.22 -13.00
CA GLU A 31 10.88 6.85 -13.83
C GLU A 31 10.64 7.13 -15.31
N GLN A 32 9.41 6.93 -15.79
CA GLN A 32 9.04 7.22 -17.18
C GLN A 32 9.10 8.72 -17.50
N PHE A 33 8.64 9.58 -16.60
CA PHE A 33 8.69 11.03 -16.77
C PHE A 33 10.13 11.56 -16.67
N ILE A 34 10.92 11.04 -15.72
CA ILE A 34 12.35 11.37 -15.58
C ILE A 34 13.13 10.98 -16.84
N SER A 35 12.90 9.78 -17.38
CA SER A 35 13.56 9.28 -18.58
C SER A 35 13.27 10.10 -19.83
N LYS A 36 12.08 10.71 -19.90
CA LYS A 36 11.66 11.59 -21.01
C LYS A 36 12.15 13.03 -20.86
N GLN A 37 12.76 13.39 -19.72
CA GLN A 37 13.10 14.78 -19.34
C GLN A 37 11.89 15.74 -19.38
N GLU A 38 10.67 15.19 -19.32
CA GLU A 38 9.42 15.93 -19.27
C GLU A 38 8.90 15.86 -17.84
N LEU A 39 9.28 16.82 -17.00
CA LEU A 39 8.75 16.98 -15.64
C LEU A 39 7.35 17.62 -15.68
N ASP A 40 6.40 16.93 -16.30
CA ASP A 40 4.98 17.28 -16.26
C ASP A 40 4.35 16.69 -14.98
N ILE A 41 4.52 17.41 -13.88
CA ILE A 41 4.01 17.01 -12.56
C ILE A 41 2.48 16.81 -12.58
N PRO A 42 1.66 17.67 -13.20
CA PRO A 42 0.23 17.43 -13.35
C PRO A 42 -0.10 16.09 -14.02
N ALA A 43 0.51 15.79 -15.18
CA ALA A 43 0.24 14.54 -15.89
C ALA A 43 0.72 13.31 -15.12
N MET A 44 1.86 13.42 -14.42
CA MET A 44 2.36 12.37 -13.55
C MET A 44 1.40 12.08 -12.40
N LYS A 45 0.88 13.13 -11.77
CA LYS A 45 -0.10 13.03 -10.67
C LYS A 45 -1.41 12.40 -11.13
N GLU A 46 -1.89 12.70 -12.33
CA GLU A 46 -3.08 12.05 -12.89
C GLU A 46 -2.88 10.53 -13.02
N GLN A 47 -1.71 10.08 -13.47
CA GLN A 47 -1.39 8.64 -13.56
C GLN A 47 -1.26 7.99 -12.18
N TRP A 48 -0.64 8.67 -11.21
CA TRP A 48 -0.56 8.20 -9.84
C TRP A 48 -1.93 8.08 -9.19
N LEU A 49 -2.84 9.03 -9.40
CA LEU A 49 -4.20 8.95 -8.85
C LEU A 49 -4.96 7.73 -9.37
N VAL A 50 -4.74 7.31 -10.62
CA VAL A 50 -5.30 6.05 -11.13
C VAL A 50 -4.78 4.85 -10.34
N LYS A 51 -3.50 4.86 -9.96
CA LYS A 51 -2.89 3.82 -9.11
C LYS A 51 -3.33 3.89 -7.65
N VAL A 52 -3.59 5.09 -7.11
CA VAL A 52 -4.22 5.26 -5.79
C VAL A 52 -5.57 4.55 -5.72
N GLU A 53 -6.38 4.58 -6.78
CA GLU A 53 -7.64 3.84 -6.81
C GLU A 53 -7.45 2.32 -6.77
N GLU A 54 -6.36 1.81 -7.36
CA GLU A 54 -5.99 0.39 -7.28
C GLU A 54 -5.59 0.00 -5.84
N PHE A 55 -4.80 0.84 -5.16
CA PHE A 55 -4.48 0.67 -3.74
C PHE A 55 -5.73 0.67 -2.85
N LYS A 56 -6.66 1.59 -3.09
CA LYS A 56 -7.96 1.63 -2.37
C LYS A 56 -8.78 0.37 -2.59
N GLN A 57 -8.77 -0.18 -3.80
CA GLN A 57 -9.45 -1.45 -4.07
C GLN A 57 -8.80 -2.61 -3.31
N ILE A 58 -7.46 -2.67 -3.25
CA ILE A 58 -6.74 -3.69 -2.46
C ILE A 58 -7.09 -3.56 -0.98
N LEU A 59 -7.13 -2.34 -0.42
CA LEU A 59 -7.57 -2.09 0.95
C LEU A 59 -9.01 -2.55 1.18
N ALA A 60 -9.92 -2.25 0.25
CA ALA A 60 -11.30 -2.71 0.34
C ALA A 60 -11.41 -4.24 0.35
N ASP A 61 -10.65 -4.91 -0.52
CA ASP A 61 -10.59 -6.37 -0.58
C ASP A 61 -10.05 -6.95 0.73
N MET A 62 -8.98 -6.36 1.29
CA MET A 62 -8.41 -6.74 2.59
C MET A 62 -9.41 -6.56 3.73
N ASN A 63 -10.12 -5.43 3.77
CA ASN A 63 -11.13 -5.16 4.78
C ASN A 63 -12.32 -6.11 4.70
N ALA A 64 -12.69 -6.54 3.48
CA ALA A 64 -13.74 -7.52 3.23
C ALA A 64 -13.34 -8.96 3.60
N LEU A 65 -12.05 -9.26 3.81
CA LEU A 65 -11.63 -10.57 4.29
C LEU A 65 -12.12 -10.84 5.71
N GLU A 66 -12.80 -11.97 5.87
CA GLU A 66 -13.14 -12.52 7.18
C GLU A 66 -11.87 -13.06 7.84
N VAL A 67 -11.54 -12.52 9.01
CA VAL A 67 -10.37 -12.92 9.79
C VAL A 67 -10.74 -14.13 10.66
N PRO A 68 -10.06 -15.29 10.52
CA PRO A 68 -10.29 -16.42 11.40
C PRO A 68 -9.92 -16.08 12.84
N ASN A 69 -10.66 -16.57 13.84
CA ASN A 69 -10.39 -16.31 15.27
C ASN A 69 -8.94 -16.60 15.71
N ALA A 70 -8.25 -17.51 15.01
CA ALA A 70 -6.86 -17.85 15.31
C ALA A 70 -5.85 -16.75 14.95
N PHE A 71 -6.25 -15.80 14.12
CA PHE A 71 -5.48 -14.67 13.63
C PHE A 71 -6.23 -13.35 13.88
N GLU A 72 -7.14 -13.31 14.86
CA GLU A 72 -7.98 -12.12 15.09
C GLU A 72 -7.13 -10.88 15.38
N THR A 73 -6.08 -11.01 16.20
CA THR A 73 -5.16 -9.92 16.51
C THR A 73 -4.37 -9.52 15.27
N GLU A 74 -3.57 -10.44 14.71
CA GLU A 74 -2.67 -10.16 13.59
C GLU A 74 -3.43 -9.72 12.33
N GLY A 75 -4.61 -10.29 12.09
CA GLY A 75 -5.44 -9.94 10.95
C GLY A 75 -6.08 -8.55 11.07
N ASN A 76 -6.39 -8.10 12.28
CA ASN A 76 -6.88 -6.73 12.50
C ASN A 76 -5.72 -5.73 12.43
N GLU A 77 -4.57 -6.04 13.01
CA GLU A 77 -3.35 -5.24 12.88
C GLU A 77 -2.92 -5.12 11.41
N LEU A 78 -3.05 -6.20 10.63
CA LEU A 78 -2.75 -6.17 9.21
C LEU A 78 -3.71 -5.25 8.45
N LYS A 79 -5.01 -5.26 8.76
CA LYS A 79 -5.96 -4.30 8.17
C LYS A 79 -5.61 -2.85 8.50
N GLU A 80 -5.16 -2.60 9.71
CA GLU A 80 -4.71 -1.26 10.13
C GLU A 80 -3.46 -0.84 9.36
N ALA A 81 -2.45 -1.70 9.24
CA ALA A 81 -1.24 -1.43 8.47
C ALA A 81 -1.57 -1.10 6.99
N TYR A 82 -2.42 -1.91 6.33
CA TYR A 82 -2.90 -1.63 4.97
C TYR A 82 -3.60 -0.27 4.89
N THR A 83 -4.42 0.08 5.89
CA THR A 83 -5.12 1.38 5.92
C THR A 83 -4.13 2.53 6.00
N VAL A 84 -3.15 2.44 6.90
CA VAL A 84 -2.11 3.47 7.06
C VAL A 84 -1.30 3.63 5.79
N PHE A 85 -0.87 2.54 5.18
CA PHE A 85 -0.10 2.56 3.93
C PHE A 85 -0.87 3.25 2.80
N VAL A 86 -2.10 2.82 2.51
CA VAL A 86 -2.88 3.39 1.40
C VAL A 86 -3.20 4.86 1.65
N HIS A 87 -3.49 5.25 2.89
CA HIS A 87 -3.64 6.67 3.23
C HIS A 87 -2.35 7.47 3.02
N CYS A 88 -1.18 6.93 3.38
CA CYS A 88 0.09 7.62 3.14
C CYS A 88 0.35 7.79 1.64
N VAL A 89 0.09 6.77 0.82
CA VAL A 89 0.24 6.83 -0.64
C VAL A 89 -0.71 7.87 -1.25
N GLU A 90 -1.98 7.86 -0.84
CA GLU A 90 -2.97 8.86 -1.27
C GLU A 90 -2.54 10.28 -0.88
N GLU A 91 -2.23 10.50 0.39
CA GLU A 91 -1.85 11.82 0.91
C GLU A 91 -0.57 12.33 0.25
N LYS A 92 0.43 11.48 0.02
CA LYS A 92 1.64 11.83 -0.73
C LYS A 92 1.31 12.20 -2.16
N THR A 93 0.47 11.44 -2.84
CA THR A 93 0.05 11.72 -4.22
C THR A 93 -0.64 13.08 -4.29
N GLU A 94 -1.56 13.36 -3.36
CA GLU A 94 -2.30 14.61 -3.29
C GLU A 94 -1.41 15.81 -2.96
N LYS A 95 -0.42 15.64 -2.09
CA LYS A 95 0.51 16.70 -1.69
C LYS A 95 1.70 16.87 -2.61
N PHE A 96 1.94 15.92 -3.53
CA PHE A 96 3.10 15.98 -4.40
C PHE A 96 3.11 17.27 -5.23
N SER A 97 4.13 18.08 -4.97
CA SER A 97 4.47 19.30 -5.68
C SER A 97 5.97 19.58 -5.52
N VAL A 98 6.52 20.50 -6.32
CA VAL A 98 7.92 20.91 -6.19
C VAL A 98 8.18 21.51 -4.79
N GLU A 99 7.24 22.31 -4.28
CA GLU A 99 7.37 22.93 -2.96
C GLU A 99 7.32 21.89 -1.82
N ALA A 100 6.50 20.85 -1.97
CA ALA A 100 6.41 19.76 -1.00
C ALA A 100 7.71 18.95 -0.91
N MET A 101 8.42 18.79 -2.03
CA MET A 101 9.75 18.15 -2.06
C MET A 101 10.82 18.99 -1.35
N GLU A 102 10.76 20.31 -1.47
CA GLU A 102 11.74 21.22 -0.84
C GLU A 102 11.51 21.41 0.67
N SER A 103 10.27 21.23 1.14
CA SER A 103 9.89 21.45 2.54
C SER A 103 10.12 20.24 3.46
N GLY A 104 10.33 19.05 2.90
CA GLY A 104 10.45 17.79 3.66
C GLY A 104 9.13 17.27 4.24
N GLU A 105 7.97 17.87 3.87
CA GLU A 105 6.65 17.40 4.33
C GLU A 105 6.39 15.95 3.90
N LEU A 106 6.88 15.57 2.72
CA LEU A 106 6.73 14.23 2.17
C LEU A 106 7.57 13.17 2.93
N ASP A 107 8.64 13.58 3.62
CA ASP A 107 9.56 12.64 4.30
C ASP A 107 8.86 11.96 5.48
N ALA A 108 8.04 12.71 6.22
CA ALA A 108 7.27 12.17 7.34
C ALA A 108 6.22 11.15 6.87
N LEU A 109 5.59 11.39 5.71
CA LEU A 109 4.64 10.45 5.11
C LEU A 109 5.36 9.22 4.55
N GLN A 110 6.51 9.41 3.89
CA GLN A 110 7.35 8.32 3.40
C GLN A 110 7.80 7.39 4.53
N SER A 111 8.20 7.95 5.69
CA SER A 111 8.61 7.15 6.83
C SER A 111 7.45 6.33 7.41
N LYS A 112 6.24 6.88 7.45
CA LYS A 112 5.04 6.15 7.89
C LYS A 112 4.63 5.06 6.91
N GLU A 113 4.70 5.35 5.62
CA GLU A 113 4.45 4.37 4.57
C GLU A 113 5.40 3.18 4.66
N LEU A 114 6.70 3.45 4.82
CA LEU A 114 7.71 2.40 4.97
C LEU A 114 7.46 1.55 6.21
N HIS A 115 7.21 2.19 7.36
CA HIS A 115 6.91 1.46 8.59
C HIS A 115 5.65 0.59 8.47
N ALA A 116 4.59 1.11 7.84
CA ALA A 116 3.39 0.33 7.59
C ALA A 116 3.64 -0.86 6.64
N ALA A 117 4.52 -0.72 5.65
CA ALA A 117 4.91 -1.82 4.77
C ALA A 117 5.72 -2.90 5.53
N GLU A 118 6.67 -2.49 6.38
CA GLU A 118 7.43 -3.39 7.26
C GLU A 118 6.48 -4.14 8.22
N ASP A 119 5.55 -3.43 8.87
CA ASP A 119 4.56 -4.03 9.77
C ASP A 119 3.70 -5.08 9.03
N MET A 120 3.31 -4.82 7.78
CA MET A 120 2.59 -5.81 6.97
C MET A 120 3.41 -7.08 6.76
N GLU A 121 4.67 -6.96 6.36
CA GLU A 121 5.54 -8.12 6.12
C GLU A 121 5.75 -8.94 7.40
N GLU A 122 6.04 -8.29 8.52
CA GLU A 122 6.23 -8.95 9.82
C GLU A 122 4.97 -9.68 10.29
N LEU A 123 3.80 -9.05 10.15
CA LEU A 123 2.51 -9.65 10.51
C LEU A 123 2.18 -10.86 9.62
N ILE A 124 2.44 -10.75 8.32
CA ILE A 124 2.24 -11.85 7.38
C ILE A 124 3.17 -13.02 7.75
N GLU A 125 4.45 -12.77 7.95
CA GLU A 125 5.42 -13.80 8.31
C GLU A 125 5.05 -14.48 9.65
N SER A 126 4.70 -13.69 10.67
CA SER A 126 4.26 -14.18 11.97
C SER A 126 3.05 -15.12 11.85
N MET A 127 2.07 -14.78 11.01
CA MET A 127 0.91 -15.64 10.75
C MET A 127 1.27 -16.93 10.00
N PHE A 128 2.33 -16.94 9.17
CA PHE A 128 2.83 -18.15 8.50
C PHE A 128 3.61 -19.09 9.41
N GLN A 129 4.24 -18.55 10.47
CA GLN A 129 5.01 -19.34 11.43
C GLN A 129 4.15 -20.04 12.50
N LYS A 130 2.85 -19.70 12.60
CA LYS A 130 1.87 -20.26 13.57
C LYS A 130 1.05 -21.44 13.03
#